data_AF-A0A971IAU7-F1
#
_entry.id   AF-A0A971IAU7-F1
#
_cell.length_a   1.000
_cell.length_b   1.000
_cell.length_c   1.000
_cell.angle_alpha   90.00
_cell.angle_beta   90.00
_cell.angle_gamma   90.00
#
_symmetry.space_group_name_H-M   'P 1'
#
loop_
_entity.id
_entity.type
_entity.pdbx_description
1 polymer ?
#
loop_
_entity_poly.entity_id
_entity_poly.type
_entity_poly.pdbx_seq_one_letter_code
_entity_poly.pdbx_strand_id
1 'polypeptide(L)'
;ALQQGNFLHALSGIGPNGELVPYHLGHFFIAIDPEAFMGLDAFKKTCGDILRELRNSAKAPGHDRIYTAGEKEYLVWQERKNSGVPINKSVQEELIKIRDELGLSQYRFPFED
;
A
#
# COMPACT_ATOMS: atom_id res chain seq x y z
N ALA A 1 -5.05 -0.20 23.30
CA ALA A 1 -4.93 -1.38 24.19
C ALA A 1 -3.48 -1.87 24.31
N LEU A 2 -2.84 -2.40 23.25
CA LEU A 2 -1.44 -2.89 23.35
C LEU A 2 -0.38 -1.77 23.40
N GLN A 3 -0.56 -0.70 22.62
CA GLN A 3 0.36 0.44 22.59
C GLN A 3 -0.02 1.56 23.58
N GLN A 4 -1.18 1.47 24.23
CA GLN A 4 -1.76 2.55 25.04
C GLN A 4 -1.86 3.93 24.32
N GLY A 5 -1.86 3.96 22.99
CA GLY A 5 -2.01 5.18 22.19
C GLY A 5 -3.46 5.63 22.02
N ASN A 6 -3.62 6.81 21.39
CA ASN A 6 -4.91 7.38 21.02
C ASN A 6 -5.72 6.41 20.13
N PHE A 7 -7.04 6.51 20.18
CA PHE A 7 -7.95 5.64 19.44
C PHE A 7 -9.22 6.39 19.01
N LEU A 8 -9.86 5.92 17.94
CA LEU A 8 -11.12 6.45 17.43
C LEU A 8 -11.04 7.96 17.18
N HIS A 9 -11.96 8.74 17.75
CA HIS A 9 -12.07 10.19 17.55
C HIS A 9 -10.80 10.96 17.96
N ALA A 10 -10.01 10.43 18.91
CA ALA A 10 -8.74 11.05 19.30
C ALA A 10 -7.64 10.99 18.21
N LEU A 11 -7.92 10.36 17.07
CA LEU A 11 -7.06 10.29 15.88
C LEU A 11 -7.49 11.22 14.76
N SER A 12 -8.48 12.09 14.97
CA SER A 12 -8.97 13.03 13.96
C SER A 12 -7.93 14.05 13.50
N GLY A 13 -6.88 14.27 14.31
CA GLY A 13 -5.96 15.39 14.13
C GLY A 13 -6.57 16.73 14.53
N ILE A 14 -7.70 16.73 15.25
CA ILE A 14 -8.39 17.92 15.74
C ILE A 14 -8.40 17.89 17.27
N GLY A 15 -7.82 18.92 17.88
CA GLY A 15 -7.76 19.11 19.32
C GLY A 15 -9.07 19.59 19.93
N PRO A 16 -9.15 19.68 21.27
CA PRO A 16 -10.38 20.00 21.99
C PRO A 16 -10.97 21.38 21.66
N ASN A 17 -10.18 22.32 21.14
CA ASN A 17 -10.63 23.66 20.75
C ASN A 17 -10.76 23.81 19.22
N GLY A 18 -10.69 22.72 18.45
CA GLY A 18 -10.78 22.74 16.98
C GLY A 18 -9.44 22.99 16.28
N GLU A 19 -8.34 23.11 17.02
CA GLU A 19 -7.01 23.29 16.48
C GLU A 19 -6.49 22.01 15.81
N LEU A 20 -5.65 22.14 14.78
CA LEU A 20 -4.98 20.98 14.18
C LEU A 20 -3.86 20.49 15.12
N VAL A 21 -3.85 19.19 15.41
CA VAL A 21 -2.85 18.52 16.25
C VAL A 21 -2.20 17.36 15.49
N PRO A 22 -0.95 16.98 15.83
CA PRO A 22 -0.30 15.83 15.23
C PRO A 22 -1.12 14.54 15.34
N TYR A 23 -1.07 13.71 14.31
CA TYR A 23 -1.69 12.38 14.35
C TYR A 23 -0.89 11.44 15.25
N HIS A 24 -1.44 11.12 16.42
CA HIS A 24 -0.84 10.17 17.37
C HIS A 24 -1.25 8.73 17.04
N LEU A 25 -0.90 8.27 15.83
CA LEU A 25 -1.24 6.93 15.34
C LEU A 25 -0.48 5.83 16.07
N GLY A 26 -1.14 4.68 16.16
CA GLY A 26 -0.54 3.46 16.67
C GLY A 26 -0.31 2.41 15.60
N HIS A 27 0.83 1.72 15.69
CA HIS A 27 1.24 0.64 14.80
C HIS A 27 1.79 -0.53 15.61
N PHE A 28 1.52 -1.75 15.17
CA PHE A 28 2.13 -2.95 15.72
C PHE A 28 2.67 -3.79 14.57
N PHE A 29 3.76 -4.51 14.82
CA PHE A 29 4.43 -5.34 13.83
C PHE A 29 4.70 -6.71 14.45
N ILE A 30 4.50 -7.76 13.66
CA ILE A 30 4.77 -9.15 14.05
C ILE A 30 5.50 -9.81 12.89
N ALA A 31 6.60 -10.50 13.20
CA ALA A 31 7.30 -11.38 12.30
C ALA A 31 7.28 -12.79 12.89
N ILE A 32 6.84 -13.76 12.08
CA ILE A 32 6.80 -15.18 12.45
C ILE A 32 7.74 -15.90 11.50
N ASP A 33 8.75 -16.58 12.05
CA ASP A 33 9.74 -17.32 11.28
C ASP A 33 9.21 -18.74 10.96
N PRO A 34 8.98 -19.09 9.68
CA PRO A 34 8.53 -20.43 9.30
C PRO A 34 9.58 -21.52 9.59
N GLU A 35 10.87 -21.19 9.66
CA GLU A 35 11.95 -22.14 9.98
C GLU A 35 11.79 -22.70 11.40
N ALA A 36 11.24 -21.91 12.31
CA ALA A 36 10.94 -22.35 13.67
C ALA A 36 9.78 -23.37 13.76
N PHE A 37 9.11 -23.66 12.65
CA PHE A 37 7.96 -24.59 12.60
C PHE A 37 8.19 -25.72 11.58
N MET A 38 7.84 -25.47 10.32
CA MET A 38 7.80 -26.50 9.28
C MET A 38 8.92 -26.37 8.25
N GLY A 39 9.76 -25.33 8.35
CA GLY A 39 10.77 -24.99 7.36
C GLY A 39 10.24 -24.07 6.26
N LEU A 40 11.09 -23.18 5.75
CA LEU A 40 10.70 -22.17 4.76
C LEU A 40 10.20 -22.79 3.45
N ASP A 41 10.86 -23.83 2.96
CA ASP A 41 10.52 -24.45 1.68
C ASP A 41 9.17 -25.18 1.73
N ALA A 42 8.91 -25.92 2.81
CA ALA A 42 7.63 -26.57 3.02
C ALA A 42 6.50 -25.55 3.18
N PHE A 43 6.74 -24.46 3.92
CA PHE A 43 5.80 -23.35 4.05
C PHE A 43 5.46 -22.72 2.69
N LYS A 44 6.48 -22.36 1.89
CA LYS A 44 6.28 -21.78 0.54
C LYS A 44 5.50 -22.71 -0.37
N LYS A 45 5.80 -24.01 -0.36
CA LYS A 45 5.08 -25.01 -1.16
C LYS A 45 3.61 -25.04 -0.78
N THR A 46 3.31 -25.21 0.50
CA THR A 46 1.94 -25.29 1.01
C THR A 46 1.15 -24.01 0.73
N CYS A 47 1.72 -22.82 1.00
CA CYS A 47 1.09 -21.55 0.63
C CYS A 47 0.81 -21.48 -0.88
N GLY A 48 1.79 -21.84 -1.71
CA GLY A 48 1.62 -21.87 -3.16
C GLY A 48 0.51 -22.81 -3.63
N ASP A 49 0.41 -24.00 -3.04
CA ASP A 49 -0.64 -24.98 -3.33
C ASP A 49 -2.03 -24.43 -2.99
N ILE A 50 -2.21 -23.91 -1.76
CA ILE A 50 -3.47 -23.28 -1.32
C ILE A 50 -3.90 -22.18 -2.29
N LEU A 51 -2.98 -21.27 -2.64
CA LEU A 51 -3.29 -20.15 -3.51
C LEU A 51 -3.62 -20.59 -4.95
N ARG A 52 -2.95 -21.64 -5.46
CA ARG A 52 -3.27 -22.22 -6.78
C ARG A 52 -4.65 -22.88 -6.79
N GLU A 53 -4.96 -23.67 -5.77
CA GLU A 53 -6.27 -24.31 -5.64
C GLU A 53 -7.40 -23.28 -5.56
N LEU A 54 -7.22 -22.23 -4.74
CA LEU A 54 -8.17 -21.13 -4.63
C LEU A 54 -8.45 -20.47 -5.99
N ARG A 55 -7.40 -20.15 -6.77
CA ARG A 55 -7.57 -19.55 -8.11
C ARG A 55 -8.25 -20.50 -9.11
N ASN A 56 -8.09 -21.81 -8.92
CA ASN A 56 -8.69 -22.84 -9.77
C ASN A 56 -10.13 -23.20 -9.39
N SER A 57 -10.61 -22.80 -8.21
CA SER A 57 -11.98 -23.02 -7.77
C SER A 57 -13.05 -22.42 -8.69
N ALA A 58 -14.32 -22.79 -8.45
CA ALA A 58 -15.45 -22.28 -9.22
C ALA A 58 -15.55 -20.76 -9.11
N LYS A 59 -15.66 -20.09 -10.26
CA LYS A 59 -15.78 -18.62 -10.33
C LYS A 59 -17.25 -18.24 -10.16
N ALA A 60 -17.49 -17.08 -9.57
CA ALA A 60 -18.83 -16.50 -9.53
C ALA A 60 -19.31 -16.18 -10.97
N PRO A 61 -20.63 -16.25 -11.25
CA PRO A 61 -21.17 -15.90 -12.56
C PRO A 61 -20.72 -14.51 -12.99
N GLY A 62 -20.28 -14.38 -14.26
CA GLY A 62 -19.78 -13.11 -14.80
C GLY A 62 -18.33 -12.78 -14.46
N HIS A 63 -17.59 -13.70 -13.82
CA HIS A 63 -16.17 -13.50 -13.50
C HIS A 63 -15.29 -14.62 -14.08
N ASP A 64 -14.18 -14.22 -14.69
CA ASP A 64 -13.25 -15.17 -15.33
C ASP A 64 -12.11 -15.62 -14.40
N ARG A 65 -11.87 -14.89 -13.31
CA ARG A 65 -10.69 -15.08 -12.46
C ARG A 65 -10.94 -14.77 -10.99
N ILE A 66 -10.34 -15.58 -10.13
CA ILE A 66 -10.15 -15.30 -8.70
C ILE A 66 -8.73 -14.77 -8.52
N TYR A 67 -8.58 -13.68 -7.78
CA TYR A 67 -7.28 -13.12 -7.41
C TYR A 67 -6.96 -13.49 -5.97
N THR A 68 -5.66 -13.62 -5.68
CA THR A 68 -5.13 -13.82 -4.34
C THR A 68 -4.55 -12.53 -3.78
N ALA A 69 -4.41 -12.43 -2.45
CA ALA A 69 -3.93 -11.22 -1.80
C ALA A 69 -2.57 -10.78 -2.37
N GLY A 70 -2.46 -9.50 -2.76
CA GLY A 70 -1.26 -8.92 -3.36
C GLY A 70 -1.09 -9.15 -4.87
N GLU A 71 -1.90 -10.01 -5.51
CA GLU A 71 -1.73 -10.36 -6.92
C GLU A 71 -2.05 -9.20 -7.86
N LYS A 72 -3.11 -8.42 -7.57
CA LYS A 72 -3.47 -7.25 -8.39
C LYS A 72 -2.39 -6.17 -8.31
N GLU A 73 -1.89 -5.90 -7.10
CA GLU A 73 -0.83 -4.95 -6.82
C GLU A 73 0.48 -5.37 -7.50
N TYR A 74 0.80 -6.67 -7.46
CA TYR A 74 1.96 -7.22 -8.17
C TYR A 74 1.86 -7.01 -9.69
N LEU A 75 0.71 -7.28 -10.29
CA LEU A 75 0.50 -7.08 -11.73
C LEU A 75 0.64 -5.60 -12.13
N VAL A 76 0.03 -4.71 -11.35
CA VAL A 76 0.16 -3.25 -11.54
C VAL A 76 1.61 -2.80 -11.35
N TRP A 77 2.34 -3.37 -10.39
CA TRP A 77 3.76 -3.07 -10.19
C TRP A 77 4.61 -3.52 -11.38
N GLN A 78 4.37 -4.73 -11.92
CA GLN A 78 5.08 -5.24 -13.10
C GLN A 78 4.92 -4.33 -14.31
N GLU A 79 3.69 -3.84 -14.53
CA GLU A 79 3.40 -2.86 -15.57
C GLU A 79 4.16 -1.54 -15.31
N ARG A 80 3.93 -0.93 -14.15
CA ARG A 80 4.47 0.40 -13.80
C ARG A 80 5.97 0.45 -13.65
N LYS A 81 6.63 -0.68 -13.36
CA LYS A 81 8.08 -0.78 -13.29
C LYS A 81 8.75 -0.28 -14.58
N ASN A 82 8.12 -0.53 -15.73
CA ASN A 82 8.66 -0.16 -17.03
C ASN A 82 7.91 1.02 -17.67
N SER A 83 6.62 1.20 -17.40
CA SER A 83 5.81 2.28 -17.98
C SER A 83 5.75 3.57 -17.15
N GLY A 84 6.20 3.53 -15.89
CA GLY A 84 6.05 4.63 -14.94
C GLY A 84 4.69 4.64 -14.23
N VAL A 85 4.52 5.58 -13.30
CA VAL A 85 3.25 5.74 -12.55
C VAL A 85 2.44 6.88 -13.19
N PRO A 86 1.19 6.64 -13.61
CA PRO A 86 0.34 7.72 -14.11
C PRO A 86 -0.02 8.66 -12.96
N ILE A 87 0.34 9.93 -13.11
CA ILE A 87 0.01 11.00 -12.17
C ILE A 87 -1.07 11.88 -12.79
N ASN A 88 -2.18 12.09 -12.07
CA ASN A 88 -3.26 12.94 -12.58
C ASN A 88 -2.86 14.43 -12.53
N LYS A 89 -3.61 15.28 -13.25
CA LYS A 89 -3.31 16.73 -13.37
C LYS A 89 -3.22 17.45 -12.01
N SER A 90 -4.14 17.16 -11.09
CA SER A 90 -4.16 17.79 -9.76
C SER A 90 -2.87 17.53 -8.98
N VAL A 91 -2.39 16.28 -9.01
CA VAL A 91 -1.15 15.91 -8.33
C VAL A 91 0.07 16.48 -9.07
N GLN A 92 0.05 16.56 -10.40
CA GLN A 92 1.11 17.24 -11.17
C GLN A 92 1.25 18.71 -10.75
N GLU A 93 0.13 19.43 -10.65
CA GLU A 93 0.09 20.83 -10.20
C GLU A 93 0.61 20.99 -8.76
N GLU A 94 0.22 20.10 -7.84
CA GLU A 94 0.73 20.09 -6.47
C GLU A 94 2.26 19.86 -6.40
N LEU A 95 2.77 18.91 -7.18
CA LEU A 95 4.21 18.62 -7.24
C LEU A 95 5.01 19.82 -7.77
N ILE A 96 4.53 20.47 -8.82
CA ILE A 96 5.14 21.68 -9.39
C ILE A 96 5.14 22.80 -8.36
N LYS A 97 3.99 23.03 -7.70
CA LYS A 97 3.86 24.06 -6.67
C LYS A 97 4.86 23.87 -5.53
N ILE A 98 4.97 22.66 -4.99
CA ILE A 98 5.91 22.35 -3.90
C ILE A 98 7.36 22.54 -4.36
N ARG A 99 7.70 22.11 -5.57
CA ARG A 99 9.04 22.34 -6.14
C ARG A 99 9.39 23.83 -6.16
N ASP A 100 8.49 24.65 -6.69
CA ASP A 100 8.72 26.08 -6.87
C ASP A 100 8.80 26.81 -5.52
N GLU A 101 7.90 26.50 -4.58
CA GLU A 101 7.91 27.06 -3.21
C GLU A 101 9.20 26.75 -2.45
N LEU A 102 9.77 25.57 -2.67
CA LEU A 102 11.02 25.14 -2.02
C LEU A 102 12.28 25.51 -2.82
N GLY A 103 12.15 26.18 -3.97
CA GLY A 103 13.28 26.59 -4.81
C GLY A 103 14.05 25.41 -5.43
N LEU A 104 13.40 24.25 -5.61
CA LEU A 104 14.01 23.01 -6.11
C LEU A 104 14.15 23.00 -7.65
N SER A 105 14.69 24.10 -8.19
CA SER A 105 14.78 24.38 -9.63
C SER A 105 15.64 23.41 -10.45
N GLN A 106 16.45 22.57 -9.79
CA GLN A 106 17.20 21.49 -10.43
C GLN A 106 16.32 20.33 -10.93
N TYR A 107 15.05 20.26 -10.54
CA TYR A 107 14.13 19.21 -10.97
C TYR A 107 13.09 19.74 -11.96
N ARG A 108 12.94 19.07 -13.11
CA ARG A 108 11.84 19.26 -14.05
C ARG A 108 11.16 17.92 -14.27
N PHE A 109 9.85 17.87 -14.11
CA PHE A 109 9.08 16.66 -14.28
C PHE A 109 8.80 16.40 -15.76
N PRO A 110 8.77 15.13 -16.21
CA PRO A 110 8.51 14.79 -17.62
C PRO A 110 7.13 15.17 -18.17
N PHE A 111 6.21 15.62 -17.31
CA PHE A 111 4.85 16.04 -17.66
C PHE A 111 4.69 17.56 -17.79
N GLU A 112 5.77 18.33 -17.64
CA GLU A 112 5.76 19.79 -17.75
C GLU A 112 6.02 20.33 -19.16
N ASP A 113 6.14 19.45 -20.15
CA ASP A 113 6.38 19.78 -21.56
C ASP A 113 5.10 19.70 -22.41
#